data_AF-Q8FQU0-F1
#
_entry.id   AF-Q8FQU0-F1
#
_cell.length_a   1.000
_cell.length_b   1.000
_cell.length_c   1.000
_cell.angle_alpha   90.00
_cell.angle_beta   90.00
_cell.angle_gamma   90.00
#
_symmetry.space_group_name_H-M   'P 1'
#
loop_
_entity.id
_entity.type
_entity.pdbx_description
1 polymer ?
#
loop_
_entity_poly.entity_id
_entity_poly.type
_entity_poly.pdbx_seq_one_letter_code
_entity_poly.pdbx_strand_id
1 'polypeptide(L)'
;MKLIHRANPVSIHRAYVLQVLVSWQHSRLEKLLVMKGFGYPDPMTSPITALRTALSRELLEVNAGSDVFDRGEQLLHAVTIEGEDDRQVEGAVRGTRLYEVGFRLVGGQIQSFCSCPHHQRGFFCKHLVALGLTLLDEPSKPGVLSFDDDAFDDAFDDVPVPVQARDADPVSQMLAALDRDDLLTVLDALRDAVPGAEDYLAQLSHAVLTDSGIAADLTPEEVENYVRQLITDACRVGPFVDYHRAGEVADQLGQVVNEIEALAMAGHQKALIKQSRRLVDRISTILERTDDSDGYLGGVLEDAAALHAFICVTGEAHPGKVVDWVLKVQLTGPGWPEVSIADFWPILDDRAKAKYRRGLESALDNPAGDRHDSRRWSITRHLVEFADATGDVDLAVTTLEQIGNLKEAFHRLVEVNRIDQAQDLFEQMLGDWQGLPGHRLAAGEIVDILVDTNRVDEAVEFARRELARHQSLANYLLLVEAGRARGEDLQSEAQAMITNVFALQEVLLHEGDTEALWELIATREAMLVPDSVITYFERTVPDRALELLIRLGRDVAGGPAVEKNYKRAAELFSRARKLQPASLELSRTLAELRDTHYRRTKMLAIFDRHGL
;
A
#
# COMPACT_ATOMS: atom_id res chain seq x y z
N MET A 1 52.02 -1.21 14.26
CA MET A 1 52.66 0.04 13.77
C MET A 1 51.81 0.57 12.62
N LYS A 2 51.48 1.88 12.61
CA LYS A 2 50.52 2.56 11.70
C LYS A 2 49.05 2.14 11.93
N LEU A 3 48.17 3.01 12.45
CA LEU A 3 47.59 4.27 11.93
C LEU A 3 46.46 4.03 10.92
N ILE A 4 45.20 4.02 11.39
CA ILE A 4 44.02 4.48 10.66
C ILE A 4 43.17 5.34 11.61
N HIS A 5 42.60 6.40 11.06
CA HIS A 5 42.12 7.64 11.68
C HIS A 5 41.16 7.53 12.89
N ARG A 6 41.38 8.42 13.86
CA ARG A 6 40.30 9.01 14.66
C ARG A 6 39.40 9.81 13.72
N ALA A 7 38.19 9.33 13.45
CA ALA A 7 37.16 10.15 12.82
C ALA A 7 36.76 11.30 13.76
N ASN A 8 36.48 12.47 13.18
CA ASN A 8 36.03 13.64 13.92
C ASN A 8 34.56 13.40 14.37
N PRO A 9 34.14 13.64 15.62
CA PRO A 9 32.76 13.38 16.05
C PRO A 9 31.69 13.99 15.13
N VAL A 10 31.99 15.18 14.59
CA VAL A 10 31.16 15.91 13.63
C VAL A 10 30.91 15.12 12.33
N SER A 11 31.86 14.30 11.85
CA SER A 11 31.68 13.52 10.62
C SER A 11 30.83 12.26 10.83
N ILE A 12 30.88 11.66 12.02
CA ILE A 12 30.01 10.51 12.36
C ILE A 12 28.57 10.99 12.50
N HIS A 13 28.35 12.09 13.23
CA HIS A 13 27.02 12.67 13.39
C HIS A 13 26.41 13.09 12.03
N ARG A 14 27.18 13.72 11.14
CA ARG A 14 26.69 14.14 9.81
C ARG A 14 26.36 12.96 8.89
N ALA A 15 27.16 11.88 8.90
CA ALA A 15 26.86 10.66 8.16
C ALA A 15 25.63 9.93 8.72
N TYR A 16 25.46 9.94 10.04
CA TYR A 16 24.31 9.33 10.71
C TYR A 16 23.01 10.10 10.45
N VAL A 17 23.04 11.44 10.53
CA VAL A 17 21.91 12.31 10.16
C VAL A 17 21.49 12.06 8.71
N LEU A 18 22.44 11.90 7.78
CA LEU A 18 22.13 11.53 6.40
C LEU A 18 21.47 10.14 6.28
N GLN A 19 21.90 9.14 7.05
CA GLN A 19 21.29 7.81 7.04
C GLN A 19 19.85 7.83 7.60
N VAL A 20 19.61 8.59 8.68
CA VAL A 20 18.26 8.76 9.24
C VAL A 20 17.37 9.58 8.29
N LEU A 21 17.90 10.62 7.63
CA LEU A 21 17.19 11.37 6.60
C LEU A 21 16.79 10.50 5.41
N VAL A 22 17.69 9.66 4.90
CA VAL A 22 17.41 8.73 3.80
C VAL A 22 16.37 7.69 4.24
N SER A 23 16.45 7.16 5.46
CA SER A 23 15.45 6.23 6.02
C SER A 23 14.07 6.89 6.15
N TRP A 24 14.02 8.14 6.61
CA TRP A 24 12.79 8.91 6.77
C TRP A 24 12.17 9.28 5.41
N GLN A 25 12.98 9.71 4.43
CA GLN A 25 12.51 9.95 3.05
C GLN A 25 12.06 8.65 2.36
N HIS A 26 12.77 7.53 2.54
CA HIS A 26 12.34 6.22 2.00
C HIS A 26 11.03 5.76 2.62
N SER A 27 10.86 5.84 3.94
CA SER A 27 9.61 5.46 4.61
C SER A 27 8.42 6.29 4.10
N ARG A 28 8.61 7.61 3.92
CA ARG A 28 7.60 8.50 3.33
C ARG A 28 7.26 8.12 1.87
N LEU A 29 8.27 7.78 1.06
CA LEU A 29 8.10 7.39 -0.34
C LEU A 29 7.48 5.99 -0.51
N GLU A 30 7.87 5.00 0.30
CA GLU A 30 7.33 3.64 0.29
C GLU A 30 5.88 3.62 0.77
N LYS A 31 5.52 4.40 1.80
CA LYS A 31 4.11 4.56 2.21
C LYS A 31 3.26 5.27 1.14
N LEU A 32 3.79 6.29 0.47
CA LEU A 32 3.15 6.94 -0.69
C LEU A 32 2.92 5.99 -1.88
N LEU A 33 3.70 4.90 -1.98
CA LEU A 33 3.50 3.83 -2.95
C LEU A 33 2.50 2.78 -2.46
N VAL A 34 2.55 2.39 -1.18
CA VAL A 34 1.66 1.36 -0.59
C VAL A 34 0.21 1.85 -0.43
N MET A 35 -0.03 3.14 -0.15
CA MET A 35 -1.40 3.70 -0.13
C MET A 35 -2.05 3.76 -1.52
N LYS A 36 -1.27 3.61 -2.61
CA LYS A 36 -1.80 3.56 -3.99
C LYS A 36 -1.99 2.11 -4.41
N GLY A 37 -3.11 1.52 -3.99
CA GLY A 37 -3.50 0.16 -4.34
C GLY A 37 -3.61 -0.08 -5.85
N PHE A 38 -2.52 -0.52 -6.48
CA PHE A 38 -2.48 -1.00 -7.86
C PHE A 38 -2.29 -2.51 -7.87
N GLY A 39 -3.36 -3.25 -8.18
CA GLY A 39 -3.25 -4.66 -8.54
C GLY A 39 -2.52 -4.80 -9.87
N TYR A 40 -1.63 -5.79 -9.98
CA TYR A 40 -1.00 -6.18 -11.24
C TYR A 40 -1.98 -6.97 -12.12
N PRO A 41 -2.10 -6.59 -13.41
CA PRO A 41 -2.35 -7.57 -14.46
C PRO A 41 -1.23 -7.57 -15.53
N ASP A 42 -0.75 -8.78 -15.80
CA ASP A 42 -0.01 -9.31 -16.96
C ASP A 42 0.34 -8.36 -18.13
N PRO A 43 1.64 -8.09 -18.41
CA PRO A 43 2.07 -7.19 -19.49
C PRO A 43 2.32 -7.94 -20.82
N MET A 44 1.26 -8.27 -21.56
CA MET A 44 1.39 -8.75 -22.95
C MET A 44 0.45 -8.03 -23.94
N THR A 45 1.07 -7.38 -24.93
CA THR A 45 0.55 -6.82 -26.21
C THR A 45 0.24 -5.32 -26.35
N SER A 46 1.26 -4.50 -26.64
CA SER A 46 1.24 -3.57 -27.79
C SER A 46 2.62 -2.95 -28.14
N PRO A 47 2.88 -2.58 -29.41
CA PRO A 47 4.20 -2.25 -29.93
C PRO A 47 4.54 -0.74 -29.85
N ILE A 48 4.12 -0.05 -28.80
CA ILE A 48 4.34 1.40 -28.68
C ILE A 48 5.77 1.64 -28.19
N THR A 49 6.65 2.04 -29.10
CA THR A 49 8.09 2.22 -28.83
C THR A 49 8.43 3.66 -28.38
N ALA A 50 7.57 4.64 -28.68
CA ALA A 50 7.79 6.06 -28.37
C ALA A 50 6.54 6.74 -27.78
N LEU A 51 6.75 7.65 -26.82
CA LEU A 51 5.71 8.34 -26.04
C LEU A 51 4.79 9.21 -26.90
N ARG A 52 5.35 9.94 -27.88
CA ARG A 52 4.54 10.72 -28.84
C ARG A 52 3.63 9.88 -29.72
N THR A 53 3.94 8.58 -29.91
CA THR A 53 3.06 7.62 -30.60
C THR A 53 2.04 6.97 -29.64
N ALA A 54 2.28 7.06 -28.33
CA ALA A 54 1.36 6.59 -27.29
C ALA A 54 0.24 7.61 -27.03
N LEU A 55 0.62 8.89 -26.96
CA LEU A 55 -0.30 10.00 -26.70
C LEU A 55 -1.20 10.25 -27.91
N SER A 56 -2.47 10.55 -27.66
CA SER A 56 -3.40 11.08 -28.66
C SER A 56 -4.38 12.06 -28.02
N ARG A 57 -4.93 12.98 -28.82
CA ARG A 57 -5.96 13.92 -28.38
C ARG A 57 -7.17 13.19 -27.76
N GLU A 58 -7.59 12.10 -28.40
CA GLU A 58 -8.69 11.24 -27.94
C GLU A 58 -8.39 10.59 -26.58
N LEU A 59 -7.15 10.14 -26.36
CA LEU A 59 -6.72 9.56 -25.08
C LEU A 59 -6.71 10.62 -23.97
N LEU A 60 -6.28 11.85 -24.26
CA LEU A 60 -6.34 12.96 -23.30
C LEU A 60 -7.78 13.35 -22.95
N GLU A 61 -8.67 13.40 -23.95
CA GLU A 61 -10.09 13.75 -23.74
C GLU A 61 -10.85 12.67 -22.95
N VAL A 62 -10.66 11.38 -23.29
CA VAL A 62 -11.33 10.26 -22.58
C VAL A 62 -10.91 10.16 -21.13
N ASN A 63 -9.64 10.45 -20.79
CA ASN A 63 -9.16 10.38 -19.41
C ASN A 63 -9.51 11.64 -18.59
N ALA A 64 -9.58 12.82 -19.21
CA ALA A 64 -9.91 14.07 -18.55
C ALA A 64 -11.43 14.30 -18.38
N GLY A 65 -12.22 13.89 -19.37
CA GLY A 65 -13.60 14.36 -19.57
C GLY A 65 -13.63 15.78 -20.16
N SER A 66 -14.64 16.07 -20.99
CA SER A 66 -14.70 17.28 -21.82
C SER A 66 -14.52 18.58 -21.03
N ASP A 67 -15.20 18.76 -19.89
CA ASP A 67 -15.08 19.97 -19.06
C ASP A 67 -13.65 20.22 -18.51
N VAL A 68 -12.83 19.17 -18.34
CA VAL A 68 -11.43 19.31 -17.91
C VAL A 68 -10.52 19.47 -19.12
N PHE A 69 -10.85 18.81 -20.22
CA PHE A 69 -10.16 18.90 -21.50
C PHE A 69 -10.20 20.33 -22.07
N ASP A 70 -11.38 20.94 -22.18
CA ASP A 70 -11.59 22.32 -22.66
C ASP A 70 -10.79 23.34 -21.84
N ARG A 71 -10.67 23.10 -20.53
CA ARG A 71 -9.87 23.94 -19.61
C ARG A 71 -8.36 23.66 -19.68
N GLY A 72 -7.96 22.55 -20.30
CA GLY A 72 -6.58 22.20 -20.61
C GLY A 72 -6.09 22.86 -21.90
N GLU A 73 -6.94 22.88 -22.95
CA GLU A 73 -6.63 23.58 -24.22
C GLU A 73 -6.31 25.07 -23.99
N GLN A 74 -7.03 25.71 -23.06
CA GLN A 74 -6.82 27.10 -22.70
C GLN A 74 -5.46 27.38 -22.03
N LEU A 75 -4.73 26.35 -21.58
CA LEU A 75 -3.46 26.47 -20.84
C LEU A 75 -2.21 26.16 -21.68
N LEU A 76 -2.33 25.87 -22.98
CA LEU A 76 -1.19 25.61 -23.87
C LEU A 76 -0.09 26.69 -23.80
N HIS A 77 -0.49 27.96 -23.74
CA HIS A 77 0.39 29.12 -23.63
C HIS A 77 1.16 29.23 -22.31
N ALA A 78 0.83 28.38 -21.33
CA ALA A 78 1.38 28.37 -19.98
C ALA A 78 2.24 27.12 -19.67
N VAL A 79 2.53 26.30 -20.70
CA VAL A 79 3.37 25.10 -20.62
C VAL A 79 4.82 25.44 -20.97
N THR A 80 5.75 24.98 -20.14
CA THR A 80 7.19 24.91 -20.44
C THR A 80 7.59 23.44 -20.44
N ILE A 81 8.20 22.94 -21.51
CA ILE A 81 8.84 21.62 -21.51
C ILE A 81 10.27 21.78 -20.99
N GLU A 82 10.65 20.98 -19.99
CA GLU A 82 11.94 21.06 -19.31
C GLU A 82 12.87 19.90 -19.70
N GLY A 83 12.30 18.74 -20.05
CA GLY A 83 13.02 17.61 -20.64
C GLY A 83 12.10 16.69 -21.44
N GLU A 84 12.60 16.13 -22.55
CA GLU A 84 11.86 15.17 -23.38
C GLU A 84 12.82 14.13 -23.98
N ASP A 85 12.41 12.87 -23.97
CA ASP A 85 13.00 11.78 -24.75
C ASP A 85 11.89 10.85 -25.32
N ASP A 86 12.29 9.81 -26.07
CA ASP A 86 11.34 8.87 -26.69
C ASP A 86 10.40 8.18 -25.69
N ARG A 87 10.67 8.19 -24.38
CA ARG A 87 9.87 7.48 -23.36
C ARG A 87 9.36 8.39 -22.24
N GLN A 88 9.86 9.59 -22.06
CA GLN A 88 9.33 10.49 -21.03
C GLN A 88 9.35 11.96 -21.46
N VAL A 89 8.50 12.73 -20.82
CA VAL A 89 8.47 14.19 -20.90
C VAL A 89 8.17 14.75 -19.53
N GLU A 90 8.92 15.78 -19.16
CA GLU A 90 8.79 16.52 -17.92
C GLU A 90 8.78 18.02 -18.24
N GLY A 91 7.98 18.77 -17.49
CA GLY A 91 7.81 20.20 -17.67
C GLY A 91 6.95 20.82 -16.58
N ALA A 92 6.62 22.09 -16.77
CA ALA A 92 5.84 22.86 -15.82
C ALA A 92 4.67 23.58 -16.50
N VAL A 93 3.48 23.57 -15.87
CA VAL A 93 2.34 24.40 -16.28
C VAL A 93 2.09 25.48 -15.25
N ARG A 94 2.03 26.73 -15.70
CA ARG A 94 1.74 27.88 -14.85
C ARG A 94 0.23 28.08 -14.69
N GLY A 95 -0.29 27.71 -13.52
CA GLY A 95 -1.66 28.00 -13.09
C GLY A 95 -1.69 29.09 -12.02
N THR A 96 -2.45 28.87 -10.94
CA THR A 96 -2.40 29.70 -9.72
C THR A 96 -1.07 29.57 -8.97
N ARG A 97 -0.36 28.47 -9.17
CA ARG A 97 1.09 28.31 -8.91
C ARG A 97 1.73 27.58 -10.08
N LEU A 98 3.06 27.43 -10.05
CA LEU A 98 3.75 26.53 -10.97
C LEU A 98 3.44 25.07 -10.57
N TYR A 99 3.14 24.23 -11.56
CA TYR A 99 2.88 22.81 -11.38
C TYR A 99 3.78 22.00 -12.31
N GLU A 100 4.76 21.32 -11.72
CA GLU A 100 5.46 20.20 -12.37
C GLU A 100 4.46 19.18 -12.90
N VAL A 101 4.74 18.67 -14.10
CA VAL A 101 3.87 17.78 -14.87
C VAL A 101 4.72 16.89 -15.77
N GLY A 102 4.28 15.66 -16.03
CA GLY A 102 5.00 14.77 -16.93
C GLY A 102 4.23 13.53 -17.34
N PHE A 103 4.75 12.87 -18.37
CA PHE A 103 4.31 11.54 -18.83
C PHE A 103 5.53 10.62 -18.97
N ARG A 104 5.34 9.32 -18.69
CA ARG A 104 6.35 8.28 -18.86
C ARG A 104 5.74 7.02 -19.46
N LEU A 105 6.35 6.49 -20.50
CA LEU A 105 5.97 5.26 -21.20
C LEU A 105 6.65 4.06 -20.53
N VAL A 106 5.86 3.26 -19.80
CA VAL A 106 6.33 2.06 -19.08
C VAL A 106 5.55 0.86 -19.58
N GLY A 107 6.24 -0.15 -20.14
CA GLY A 107 5.59 -1.38 -20.63
C GLY A 107 4.56 -1.17 -21.76
N GLY A 108 4.64 -0.06 -22.50
CA GLY A 108 3.64 0.34 -23.50
C GLY A 108 2.44 1.09 -22.94
N GLN A 109 2.37 1.35 -21.63
CA GLN A 109 1.35 2.18 -20.98
C GLN A 109 1.90 3.56 -20.61
N ILE A 110 1.05 4.57 -20.66
CA ILE A 110 1.39 5.95 -20.29
C ILE A 110 1.07 6.14 -18.80
N GLN A 111 2.11 6.34 -18.01
CA GLN A 111 2.01 6.87 -16.65
C GLN A 111 2.03 8.40 -16.71
N SER A 112 1.30 9.05 -15.81
CA SER A 112 1.22 10.51 -15.71
C SER A 112 1.57 10.98 -14.30
N PHE A 113 2.15 12.17 -14.22
CA PHE A 113 2.45 12.86 -12.97
C PHE A 113 2.08 14.34 -13.08
N CYS A 114 1.56 14.92 -12.01
CA CYS A 114 1.42 16.36 -11.86
C CYS A 114 1.32 16.75 -10.37
N SER A 115 2.04 17.78 -9.95
CA SER A 115 2.06 18.26 -8.54
C SER A 115 0.82 19.09 -8.13
N CYS A 116 -0.27 19.01 -8.89
CA CYS A 116 -1.51 19.72 -8.61
C CYS A 116 -2.50 18.90 -7.76
N PRO A 117 -3.31 19.53 -6.89
CA PRO A 117 -4.26 18.81 -6.01
C PRO A 117 -5.26 17.91 -6.74
N HIS A 118 -5.68 18.29 -7.95
CA HIS A 118 -6.61 17.48 -8.75
C HIS A 118 -6.00 16.14 -9.15
N HIS A 119 -4.70 16.10 -9.45
CA HIS A 119 -4.00 14.88 -9.83
C HIS A 119 -3.49 14.08 -8.62
N GLN A 120 -3.13 14.76 -7.53
CA GLN A 120 -2.82 14.08 -6.26
C GLN A 120 -4.02 13.25 -5.75
N ARG A 121 -5.26 13.68 -6.06
CA ARG A 121 -6.51 12.93 -5.82
C ARG A 121 -6.80 11.82 -6.85
N GLY A 122 -5.86 11.48 -7.73
CA GLY A 122 -5.96 10.39 -8.70
C GLY A 122 -6.64 10.74 -10.03
N PHE A 123 -7.10 11.98 -10.23
CA PHE A 123 -7.80 12.36 -11.47
C PHE A 123 -6.84 12.87 -12.55
N PHE A 124 -7.20 12.65 -13.82
CA PHE A 124 -6.52 13.32 -14.93
C PHE A 124 -6.84 14.82 -14.90
N CYS A 125 -5.83 15.68 -14.98
CA CYS A 125 -5.98 17.12 -14.74
C CYS A 125 -5.76 17.95 -16.01
N LYS A 126 -6.29 19.18 -16.02
CA LYS A 126 -6.12 20.13 -17.13
C LYS A 126 -4.64 20.46 -17.46
N HIS A 127 -3.72 20.31 -16.50
CA HIS A 127 -2.28 20.51 -16.74
C HIS A 127 -1.66 19.36 -17.55
N LEU A 128 -2.11 18.12 -17.31
CA LEU A 128 -1.74 16.95 -18.12
C LEU A 128 -2.30 17.04 -19.54
N VAL A 129 -3.54 17.52 -19.69
CA VAL A 129 -4.11 17.83 -21.00
C VAL A 129 -3.27 18.89 -21.72
N ALA A 130 -2.91 19.99 -21.05
CA ALA A 130 -2.08 21.05 -21.63
C ALA A 130 -0.72 20.52 -22.10
N LEU A 131 0.05 19.83 -21.25
CA LEU A 131 1.33 19.24 -21.64
C LEU A 131 1.19 18.24 -22.80
N GLY A 132 0.19 17.35 -22.71
CA GLY A 132 -0.05 16.33 -23.72
C GLY A 132 -0.42 16.90 -25.09
N LEU A 133 -1.18 18.00 -25.11
CA LEU A 133 -1.52 18.70 -26.35
C LEU A 133 -0.31 19.49 -26.91
N THR A 134 0.48 20.16 -26.07
CA THR A 134 1.72 20.84 -26.51
C THR A 134 2.68 19.87 -27.22
N LEU A 135 2.77 18.62 -26.76
CA LEU A 135 3.58 17.57 -27.40
C LEU A 135 3.01 17.03 -28.72
N LEU A 136 1.69 17.08 -28.88
CA LEU A 136 1.00 16.64 -30.10
C LEU A 136 1.00 17.73 -31.20
N ASP A 137 1.12 19.00 -30.82
CA ASP A 137 1.13 20.15 -31.73
C ASP A 137 2.53 20.49 -32.31
N GLU A 138 3.60 19.82 -31.89
CA GLU A 138 4.95 20.04 -32.39
C GLU A 138 5.33 19.13 -33.59
N PRO A 139 5.42 19.67 -34.83
CA PRO A 139 6.25 19.13 -35.89
C PRO A 139 7.71 19.61 -35.78
N SER A 140 8.64 18.80 -36.25
CA SER A 140 10.10 18.99 -36.13
C SER A 140 10.64 20.34 -36.68
N LYS A 141 11.44 21.01 -35.83
CA LYS A 141 12.36 22.18 -36.02
C LYS A 141 13.04 22.35 -37.41
N PRO A 142 13.72 23.49 -37.71
CA PRO A 142 13.39 24.92 -37.45
C PRO A 142 13.73 25.85 -38.67
N GLY A 143 13.56 27.18 -38.53
CA GLY A 143 14.13 28.21 -39.43
C GLY A 143 13.09 28.99 -40.26
N VAL A 144 13.46 30.04 -41.01
CA VAL A 144 14.80 30.59 -41.30
C VAL A 144 14.71 32.13 -41.41
N LEU A 145 15.68 32.90 -40.92
CA LEU A 145 16.71 33.68 -41.66
C LEU A 145 17.39 34.60 -40.61
N SER A 146 18.59 35.18 -40.75
CA SER A 146 19.67 35.22 -41.77
C SER A 146 20.95 35.74 -41.06
N PHE A 147 22.19 35.57 -41.51
CA PHE A 147 22.89 34.72 -42.49
C PHE A 147 24.39 34.88 -42.15
N ASP A 148 25.17 33.79 -42.22
CA ASP A 148 26.58 33.64 -42.66
C ASP A 148 27.68 34.64 -42.17
N ASP A 149 28.94 34.27 -41.95
CA ASP A 149 29.77 33.22 -42.57
C ASP A 149 30.87 32.68 -41.62
N ASP A 150 31.44 31.54 -42.01
CA ASP A 150 32.79 31.02 -41.72
C ASP A 150 33.21 30.42 -40.34
N ALA A 151 33.79 29.22 -40.49
CA ALA A 151 34.81 28.56 -39.65
C ALA A 151 34.46 28.01 -38.25
N PHE A 152 34.21 26.69 -38.23
CA PHE A 152 34.76 25.82 -37.18
C PHE A 152 36.29 25.99 -37.09
N ASP A 153 36.85 26.07 -35.88
CA ASP A 153 38.09 25.36 -35.55
C ASP A 153 38.22 25.13 -34.03
N ASP A 154 38.47 23.87 -33.68
CA ASP A 154 39.15 23.30 -32.52
C ASP A 154 39.07 23.87 -31.08
N ALA A 155 38.70 22.91 -30.21
CA ALA A 155 39.38 22.57 -28.95
C ALA A 155 39.04 23.29 -27.62
N PHE A 156 39.41 22.56 -26.57
CA PHE A 156 39.20 22.79 -25.15
C PHE A 156 39.82 24.07 -24.57
N ASP A 157 39.31 24.40 -23.38
CA ASP A 157 39.83 25.30 -22.34
C ASP A 157 39.61 26.82 -22.47
N ASP A 158 38.69 27.25 -21.60
CA ASP A 158 38.64 28.53 -20.86
C ASP A 158 38.03 29.79 -21.51
N VAL A 159 37.42 30.62 -20.64
CA VAL A 159 36.85 31.98 -20.89
C VAL A 159 35.53 32.04 -21.72
N PRO A 160 34.52 32.86 -21.32
CA PRO A 160 33.87 32.97 -20.00
C PRO A 160 32.34 32.74 -20.10
N VAL A 161 31.66 32.30 -19.02
CA VAL A 161 30.18 32.27 -19.04
C VAL A 161 29.63 33.70 -19.15
N PRO A 162 28.83 34.06 -20.17
CA PRO A 162 28.20 35.36 -20.24
C PRO A 162 27.09 35.41 -19.19
N VAL A 163 27.38 36.05 -18.05
CA VAL A 163 26.34 36.53 -17.15
C VAL A 163 25.62 37.66 -17.88
N GLN A 164 24.62 37.31 -18.68
CA GLN A 164 23.56 38.26 -18.99
C GLN A 164 22.83 38.53 -17.69
N ALA A 165 23.20 39.63 -17.05
CA ALA A 165 22.40 40.22 -15.99
C ALA A 165 20.99 40.40 -16.56
N ARG A 166 20.00 39.74 -15.92
CA ARG A 166 18.65 40.27 -15.96
C ARG A 166 18.75 41.67 -15.38
N ASP A 167 18.38 42.69 -16.15
CA ASP A 167 18.07 43.99 -15.56
C ASP A 167 17.08 43.73 -14.43
N ALA A 168 17.52 44.00 -13.19
CA ALA A 168 16.78 43.58 -12.02
C ALA A 168 15.40 44.23 -12.05
N ASP A 169 14.35 43.44 -11.84
CA ASP A 169 12.98 43.91 -11.86
C ASP A 169 12.85 45.19 -11.00
N PRO A 170 12.21 46.26 -11.49
CA PRO A 170 12.12 47.53 -10.77
C PRO A 170 11.54 47.40 -9.35
N VAL A 171 10.64 46.43 -9.13
CA VAL A 171 10.10 46.15 -7.79
C VAL A 171 11.19 45.50 -6.92
N SER A 172 11.92 44.52 -7.44
CA SER A 172 13.07 43.91 -6.76
C SER A 172 14.18 44.91 -6.41
N GLN A 173 14.50 45.87 -7.29
CA GLN A 173 15.46 46.95 -6.98
C GLN A 173 14.95 47.88 -5.88
N MET A 174 13.65 48.23 -5.92
CA MET A 174 13.02 49.05 -4.89
C MET A 174 13.04 48.34 -3.53
N LEU A 175 12.59 47.08 -3.48
CA LEU A 175 12.57 46.27 -2.25
C LEU A 175 13.96 46.06 -1.66
N ALA A 176 14.99 45.86 -2.49
CA ALA A 176 16.38 45.74 -2.05
C ALA A 176 16.99 47.05 -1.51
N ALA A 177 16.34 48.19 -1.74
CA ALA A 177 16.75 49.51 -1.23
C ALA A 177 15.95 49.98 0.00
N LEU A 178 14.89 49.27 0.39
CA LEU A 178 14.13 49.55 1.62
C LEU A 178 14.85 48.99 2.84
N ASP A 179 14.77 49.69 3.97
CA ASP A 179 15.13 49.11 5.25
C ASP A 179 13.99 48.26 5.84
N ARG A 180 14.24 47.66 7.01
CA ARG A 180 13.30 46.77 7.69
C ARG A 180 11.95 47.44 8.00
N ASP A 181 11.96 48.70 8.40
CA ASP A 181 10.76 49.37 8.90
C ASP A 181 9.95 49.96 7.73
N ASP A 182 10.61 50.37 6.65
CA ASP A 182 9.98 50.65 5.36
C ASP A 182 9.34 49.39 4.73
N LEU A 183 10.02 48.24 4.78
CA LEU A 183 9.48 46.95 4.31
C LEU A 183 8.23 46.52 5.10
N LEU A 184 8.24 46.67 6.43
CA LEU A 184 7.06 46.43 7.27
C LEU A 184 5.90 47.36 6.89
N THR A 185 6.19 48.64 6.62
CA THR A 185 5.19 49.62 6.19
C THR A 185 4.55 49.25 4.84
N VAL A 186 5.33 48.73 3.88
CA VAL A 186 4.83 48.23 2.59
C VAL A 186 3.98 46.96 2.76
N LEU A 187 4.35 46.06 3.67
CA LEU A 187 3.60 44.85 3.97
C LEU A 187 2.27 45.14 4.67
N ASP A 188 2.23 46.08 5.62
CA ASP A 188 0.99 46.51 6.26
C ASP A 188 0.06 47.23 5.27
N ALA A 189 0.60 48.08 4.38
CA ALA A 189 -0.19 48.69 3.31
C ALA A 189 -0.78 47.64 2.33
N LEU A 190 -0.07 46.53 2.08
CA LEU A 190 -0.57 45.40 1.29
C LEU A 190 -1.69 44.63 2.01
N ARG A 191 -1.57 44.41 3.33
CA ARG A 191 -2.63 43.79 4.16
C ARG A 191 -3.91 44.61 4.17
N ASP A 192 -3.80 45.93 4.30
CA ASP A 192 -4.95 46.84 4.29
C ASP A 192 -5.59 46.99 2.90
N ALA A 193 -4.80 46.94 1.83
CA ALA A 193 -5.28 47.16 0.46
C ALA A 193 -5.88 45.92 -0.22
N VAL A 194 -5.49 44.70 0.18
CA VAL A 194 -5.85 43.46 -0.51
C VAL A 194 -6.52 42.47 0.46
N PRO A 195 -7.86 42.31 0.42
CA PRO A 195 -8.58 41.33 1.23
C PRO A 195 -8.05 39.91 0.99
N GLY A 196 -7.62 39.23 2.06
CA GLY A 196 -6.98 37.90 1.99
C GLY A 196 -5.47 37.92 1.75
N ALA A 197 -4.81 39.10 1.69
CA ALA A 197 -3.35 39.16 1.62
C ALA A 197 -2.66 38.59 2.87
N GLU A 198 -3.31 38.53 4.02
CA GLU A 198 -2.75 37.89 5.22
C GLU A 198 -2.47 36.39 4.99
N ASP A 199 -3.39 35.67 4.35
CA ASP A 199 -3.21 34.27 3.99
C ASP A 199 -2.09 34.09 2.94
N TYR A 200 -2.00 35.02 1.99
CA TYR A 200 -0.98 35.00 0.94
C TYR A 200 0.43 35.37 1.47
N LEU A 201 0.51 36.29 2.43
CA LEU A 201 1.75 36.66 3.12
C LEU A 201 2.22 35.56 4.08
N ALA A 202 1.29 34.84 4.73
CA ALA A 202 1.62 33.63 5.49
C ALA A 202 2.20 32.54 4.57
N GLN A 203 1.61 32.31 3.40
CA GLN A 203 2.16 31.37 2.39
C GLN A 203 3.52 31.83 1.83
N LEU A 204 3.72 33.14 1.63
CA LEU A 204 5.01 33.70 1.22
C LEU A 204 6.07 33.57 2.32
N SER A 205 5.70 33.69 3.61
CA SER A 205 6.64 33.46 4.71
C SER A 205 7.17 32.02 4.71
N HIS A 206 6.33 31.03 4.39
CA HIS A 206 6.78 29.64 4.24
C HIS A 206 7.80 29.49 3.09
N ALA A 207 7.57 30.13 1.94
CA ALA A 207 8.51 30.10 0.81
C ALA A 207 9.84 30.82 1.11
N VAL A 208 9.79 31.96 1.82
CA VAL A 208 10.96 32.74 2.24
C VAL A 208 11.76 32.03 3.33
N LEU A 209 11.10 31.26 4.22
CA LEU A 209 11.76 30.42 5.22
C LEU A 209 12.36 29.14 4.62
N THR A 210 11.81 28.61 3.52
CA THR A 210 12.44 27.51 2.79
C THR A 210 13.70 27.92 2.01
N ASP A 211 13.92 29.22 1.76
CA ASP A 211 15.20 29.69 1.24
C ASP A 211 16.25 29.74 2.37
N SER A 212 17.26 28.89 2.23
CA SER A 212 18.13 28.42 3.32
C SER A 212 18.92 29.49 4.08
N GLY A 213 19.02 30.72 3.57
CA GLY A 213 19.69 31.84 4.23
C GLY A 213 18.92 32.39 5.44
N ILE A 214 17.62 32.63 5.32
CA ILE A 214 16.84 33.38 6.34
C ILE A 214 16.47 32.49 7.52
N ALA A 215 16.08 31.24 7.27
CA ALA A 215 15.74 30.33 8.36
C ALA A 215 16.95 30.01 9.26
N ALA A 216 18.18 29.97 8.72
CA ALA A 216 19.39 29.67 9.50
C ALA A 216 19.73 30.76 10.54
N ASP A 217 19.37 32.02 10.26
CA ASP A 217 19.69 33.18 11.12
C ASP A 217 18.68 33.40 12.27
N LEU A 218 17.54 32.68 12.28
CA LEU A 218 16.55 32.78 13.36
C LEU A 218 17.08 32.27 14.69
N THR A 219 16.73 32.93 15.80
CA THR A 219 17.05 32.41 17.13
C THR A 219 16.14 31.23 17.51
N PRO A 220 16.61 30.30 18.38
CA PRO A 220 15.79 29.20 18.88
C PRO A 220 14.47 29.64 19.53
N GLU A 221 14.41 30.83 20.13
CA GLU A 221 13.20 31.37 20.75
C GLU A 221 12.20 31.90 19.71
N GLU A 222 12.67 32.56 18.66
CA GLU A 222 11.84 32.98 17.52
C GLU A 222 11.23 31.76 16.82
N VAL A 223 12.02 30.72 16.56
CA VAL A 223 11.53 29.45 15.98
C VAL A 223 10.51 28.78 16.91
N GLU A 224 10.78 28.69 18.23
CA GLU A 224 9.81 28.09 19.16
C GLU A 224 8.51 28.89 19.25
N ASN A 225 8.57 30.22 19.14
CA ASN A 225 7.40 31.10 19.18
C ASN A 225 6.60 31.05 17.87
N TYR A 226 7.27 31.11 16.72
CA TYR A 226 6.68 31.02 15.38
C TYR A 226 5.91 29.72 15.21
N VAL A 227 6.57 28.57 15.39
CA VAL A 227 5.95 27.26 15.23
C VAL A 227 4.82 27.04 16.26
N ARG A 228 4.97 27.54 17.49
CA ARG A 228 3.88 27.48 18.48
C ARG A 228 2.64 28.24 18.02
N GLN A 229 2.82 29.40 17.36
CA GLN A 229 1.71 30.18 16.81
C GLN A 229 1.09 29.47 15.61
N LEU A 230 1.90 29.01 14.66
CA LEU A 230 1.48 28.23 13.49
C LEU A 230 0.63 26.99 13.88
N ILE A 231 1.10 26.17 14.81
CA ILE A 231 0.33 25.04 15.37
C ILE A 231 -0.96 25.54 16.04
N THR A 232 -0.92 26.67 16.74
CA THR A 232 -2.10 27.18 17.46
C THR A 232 -3.18 27.66 16.51
N ASP A 233 -2.82 28.28 15.38
CA ASP A 233 -3.78 28.74 14.38
C ASP A 233 -4.28 27.59 13.50
N ALA A 234 -3.41 26.68 13.05
CA ALA A 234 -3.80 25.51 12.27
C ALA A 234 -4.69 24.52 13.06
N CYS A 235 -4.49 24.39 14.37
CA CYS A 235 -5.35 23.56 15.22
C CYS A 235 -6.66 24.24 15.67
N ARG A 236 -7.04 25.43 15.15
CA ARG A 236 -8.35 26.07 15.42
C ARG A 236 -9.47 25.46 14.56
N VAL A 237 -9.70 24.16 14.75
CA VAL A 237 -10.84 23.47 14.16
C VAL A 237 -12.11 23.64 15.01
N GLY A 238 -13.26 23.37 14.39
CA GLY A 238 -14.55 23.34 15.08
C GLY A 238 -14.66 22.22 16.14
N PRO A 239 -15.78 22.12 16.87
CA PRO A 239 -15.97 21.07 17.87
C PRO A 239 -15.96 19.65 17.28
N PHE A 240 -16.30 19.51 16.00
CA PHE A 240 -16.27 18.30 15.20
C PHE A 240 -15.84 18.67 13.77
N VAL A 241 -15.16 17.74 13.07
CA VAL A 241 -14.78 17.87 11.66
C VAL A 241 -15.47 16.75 10.87
N ASP A 242 -16.35 17.11 9.95
CA ASP A 242 -17.02 16.17 9.07
C ASP A 242 -16.11 15.67 7.94
N TYR A 243 -16.51 14.55 7.32
CA TYR A 243 -15.78 13.87 6.24
C TYR A 243 -15.33 14.79 5.10
N HIS A 244 -16.17 15.73 4.65
CA HIS A 244 -15.80 16.63 3.55
C HIS A 244 -14.74 17.66 3.94
N ARG A 245 -14.63 17.97 5.23
CA ARG A 245 -13.65 18.91 5.79
C ARG A 245 -12.39 18.23 6.35
N ALA A 246 -12.40 16.91 6.54
CA ALA A 246 -11.25 16.15 7.01
C ALA A 246 -10.02 16.37 6.11
N GLY A 247 -10.21 16.34 4.78
CA GLY A 247 -9.15 16.63 3.81
C GLY A 247 -8.60 18.07 3.88
N GLU A 248 -9.46 19.08 4.10
CA GLU A 248 -9.01 20.48 4.25
C GLU A 248 -8.16 20.68 5.51
N VAL A 249 -8.57 20.04 6.62
CA VAL A 249 -7.86 20.07 7.90
C VAL A 249 -6.54 19.29 7.81
N ALA A 250 -6.52 18.17 7.08
CA ALA A 250 -5.31 17.41 6.80
C ALA A 250 -4.33 18.21 5.92
N ASP A 251 -4.79 18.84 4.82
CA ASP A 251 -3.97 19.71 3.97
C ASP A 251 -3.33 20.85 4.78
N GLN A 252 -4.12 21.49 5.67
CA GLN A 252 -3.64 22.58 6.53
C GLN A 252 -2.58 22.09 7.55
N LEU A 253 -2.81 20.95 8.21
CA LEU A 253 -1.88 20.41 9.20
C LEU A 253 -0.62 19.81 8.54
N GLY A 254 -0.74 19.26 7.33
CA GLY A 254 0.38 18.80 6.53
C GLY A 254 1.34 19.92 6.12
N GLN A 255 0.82 21.13 5.85
CA GLN A 255 1.67 22.31 5.66
C GLN A 255 2.48 22.64 6.92
N VAL A 256 1.87 22.56 8.12
CA VAL A 256 2.59 22.76 9.39
C VAL A 256 3.66 21.68 9.62
N VAL A 257 3.42 20.43 9.22
CA VAL A 257 4.43 19.36 9.25
C VAL A 257 5.61 19.73 8.35
N ASN A 258 5.37 20.09 7.08
CA ASN A 258 6.41 20.46 6.12
C ASN A 258 7.21 21.70 6.55
N GLU A 259 6.58 22.66 7.22
CA GLU A 259 7.26 23.85 7.73
C GLU A 259 8.14 23.54 8.96
N ILE A 260 7.68 22.69 9.88
CA ILE A 260 8.52 22.17 10.97
C ILE A 260 9.68 21.32 10.42
N GLU A 261 9.44 20.55 9.36
CA GLU A 261 10.47 19.78 8.65
C GLU A 261 11.53 20.72 8.08
N ALA A 262 11.15 21.75 7.32
CA ALA A 262 12.08 22.72 6.75
C ALA A 262 12.95 23.40 7.82
N LEU A 263 12.34 23.85 8.92
CA LEU A 263 13.06 24.43 10.07
C LEU A 263 13.98 23.41 10.76
N ALA A 264 13.60 22.13 10.79
CA ALA A 264 14.47 21.06 11.28
C ALA A 264 15.67 20.83 10.34
N MET A 265 15.48 20.88 9.01
CA MET A 265 16.58 20.79 8.04
C MET A 265 17.52 22.00 8.10
N ALA A 266 16.99 23.18 8.43
CA ALA A 266 17.77 24.40 8.69
C ALA A 266 18.59 24.38 10.01
N GLY A 267 18.48 23.32 10.82
CA GLY A 267 19.30 23.13 12.03
C GLY A 267 18.62 23.49 13.36
N HIS A 268 17.31 23.74 13.38
CA HIS A 268 16.59 24.15 14.59
C HIS A 268 15.99 23.00 15.40
N GLN A 269 16.45 21.76 15.19
CA GLN A 269 15.78 20.57 15.74
C GLN A 269 15.62 20.66 17.26
N LYS A 270 16.63 21.17 17.98
CA LYS A 270 16.59 21.35 19.43
C LYS A 270 15.50 22.31 19.93
N ALA A 271 15.17 23.36 19.17
CA ALA A 271 14.06 24.27 19.47
C ALA A 271 12.70 23.59 19.21
N LEU A 272 12.64 22.72 18.19
CA LEU A 272 11.42 22.10 17.70
C LEU A 272 10.94 20.89 18.51
N ILE A 273 11.77 20.26 19.36
CA ILE A 273 11.39 19.07 20.17
C ILE A 273 10.06 19.25 20.89
N LYS A 274 9.86 20.41 21.52
CA LYS A 274 8.64 20.73 22.29
C LYS A 274 7.43 21.00 21.40
N GLN A 275 7.63 21.59 20.22
CA GLN A 275 6.56 21.98 19.32
C GLN A 275 6.12 20.84 18.39
N SER A 276 7.05 20.02 17.88
CA SER A 276 6.73 18.78 17.15
C SER A 276 5.89 17.84 18.01
N ARG A 277 6.25 17.64 19.29
CA ARG A 277 5.39 16.92 20.25
C ARG A 277 4.01 17.56 20.40
N ARG A 278 3.94 18.89 20.54
CA ARG A 278 2.68 19.62 20.68
C ARG A 278 1.80 19.42 19.44
N LEU A 279 2.37 19.37 18.24
CA LEU A 279 1.64 19.08 17.01
C LEU A 279 1.04 17.68 17.08
N VAL A 280 1.81 16.63 17.37
CA VAL A 280 1.29 15.26 17.51
C VAL A 280 0.19 15.17 18.57
N ASP A 281 0.44 15.66 19.79
CA ASP A 281 -0.54 15.67 20.89
C ASP A 281 -1.85 16.41 20.48
N ARG A 282 -1.77 17.42 19.58
CA ARG A 282 -2.92 18.19 19.07
C ARG A 282 -3.65 17.49 17.92
N ILE A 283 -2.94 16.92 16.96
CA ILE A 283 -3.55 16.20 15.84
C ILE A 283 -4.33 14.99 16.36
N SER A 284 -3.77 14.18 17.29
CA SER A 284 -4.51 13.08 17.95
C SER A 284 -5.84 13.56 18.56
N THR A 285 -5.79 14.71 19.25
CA THR A 285 -6.94 15.34 19.91
C THR A 285 -8.00 15.87 18.93
N ILE A 286 -7.64 16.13 17.67
CA ILE A 286 -8.56 16.50 16.59
C ILE A 286 -9.12 15.23 15.93
N LEU A 287 -8.28 14.22 15.68
CA LEU A 287 -8.65 12.94 15.08
C LEU A 287 -9.70 12.19 15.89
N GLU A 288 -9.65 12.23 17.23
CA GLU A 288 -10.69 11.71 18.14
C GLU A 288 -12.12 12.24 17.89
N ARG A 289 -12.26 13.30 17.09
CA ARG A 289 -13.52 14.00 16.78
C ARG A 289 -13.58 14.48 15.32
N THR A 290 -12.98 13.69 14.43
CA THR A 290 -12.99 13.86 12.98
C THR A 290 -13.54 12.59 12.35
N ASP A 291 -14.42 12.72 11.35
CA ASP A 291 -14.78 11.60 10.46
C ASP A 291 -13.68 11.45 9.39
N ASP A 292 -12.60 10.75 9.75
CA ASP A 292 -11.43 10.51 8.90
C ASP A 292 -11.49 9.12 8.23
N SER A 293 -12.66 8.76 7.69
CA SER A 293 -12.89 7.43 7.08
C SER A 293 -11.95 7.09 5.91
N ASP A 294 -11.38 8.09 5.25
CA ASP A 294 -10.37 7.96 4.17
C ASP A 294 -8.91 8.03 4.69
N GLY A 295 -8.70 8.28 5.99
CA GLY A 295 -7.38 8.28 6.63
C GLY A 295 -6.48 9.49 6.35
N TYR A 296 -7.02 10.61 5.86
CA TYR A 296 -6.25 11.81 5.53
C TYR A 296 -5.54 12.40 6.75
N LEU A 297 -6.27 12.59 7.85
CA LEU A 297 -5.74 13.17 9.08
C LEU A 297 -4.88 12.15 9.86
N GLY A 298 -5.19 10.86 9.76
CA GLY A 298 -4.36 9.75 10.23
C GLY A 298 -2.97 9.74 9.57
N GLY A 299 -2.90 9.89 8.25
CA GLY A 299 -1.63 9.99 7.53
C GLY A 299 -0.79 11.20 7.97
N VAL A 300 -1.41 12.37 8.15
CA VAL A 300 -0.72 13.56 8.66
C VAL A 300 -0.25 13.38 10.12
N LEU A 301 -0.99 12.61 10.93
CA LEU A 301 -0.60 12.26 12.30
C LEU A 301 0.62 11.32 12.33
N GLU A 302 0.69 10.35 11.42
CA GLU A 302 1.87 9.49 11.23
C GLU A 302 3.11 10.30 10.80
N ASP A 303 2.96 11.15 9.77
CA ASP A 303 4.04 12.04 9.29
C ASP A 303 4.55 12.95 10.44
N ALA A 304 3.64 13.52 11.24
CA ALA A 304 4.00 14.33 12.41
C ALA A 304 4.72 13.52 13.51
N ALA A 305 4.33 12.26 13.74
CA ALA A 305 4.98 11.38 14.72
C ALA A 305 6.39 10.98 14.29
N ALA A 306 6.57 10.60 13.01
CA ALA A 306 7.88 10.31 12.43
C ALA A 306 8.81 11.53 12.46
N LEU A 307 8.30 12.72 12.11
CA LEU A 307 9.04 13.98 12.21
C LEU A 307 9.41 14.32 13.67
N HIS A 308 8.53 14.04 14.63
CA HIS A 308 8.85 14.21 16.06
C HIS A 308 9.99 13.29 16.51
N ALA A 309 10.02 12.03 16.05
CA ALA A 309 11.11 11.11 16.34
C ALA A 309 12.44 11.58 15.74
N PHE A 310 12.44 11.96 14.46
CA PHE A 310 13.60 12.57 13.78
C PHE A 310 14.15 13.77 14.56
N ILE A 311 13.28 14.72 14.94
CA ILE A 311 13.63 15.92 15.70
C ILE A 311 14.16 15.57 17.10
N CYS A 312 13.63 14.53 17.75
CA CYS A 312 14.14 14.09 19.05
C CYS A 312 15.55 13.49 18.95
N VAL A 313 15.81 12.67 17.93
CA VAL A 313 17.12 12.05 17.72
C VAL A 313 18.17 13.09 17.34
N THR A 314 17.86 13.96 16.37
CA THR A 314 18.80 14.98 15.86
C THR A 314 18.97 16.18 16.78
N GLY A 315 17.92 16.57 17.53
CA GLY A 315 17.95 17.66 18.51
C GLY A 315 18.47 17.28 19.90
N GLU A 316 18.90 16.02 20.09
CA GLU A 316 19.36 15.45 21.38
C GLU A 316 18.32 15.60 22.51
N ALA A 317 17.09 15.14 22.27
CA ALA A 317 16.03 15.18 23.27
C ALA A 317 16.35 14.35 24.52
N HIS A 318 15.93 14.83 25.70
CA HIS A 318 16.21 14.15 26.97
C HIS A 318 15.59 12.73 26.99
N PRO A 319 16.37 11.64 27.07
CA PRO A 319 15.88 10.28 26.79
C PRO A 319 14.74 9.85 27.72
N GLY A 320 14.87 10.16 29.01
CA GLY A 320 13.83 9.88 30.00
C GLY A 320 12.49 10.60 29.78
N LYS A 321 12.46 11.70 29.01
CA LYS A 321 11.24 12.47 28.67
C LYS A 321 10.57 11.97 27.40
N VAL A 322 11.36 11.44 26.46
CA VAL A 322 10.87 10.68 25.32
C VAL A 322 10.14 9.44 25.82
N VAL A 323 10.78 8.64 26.69
CA VAL A 323 10.15 7.45 27.32
C VAL A 323 8.86 7.80 28.09
N ASP A 324 8.81 8.93 28.80
CA ASP A 324 7.58 9.40 29.46
C ASP A 324 6.43 9.68 28.46
N TRP A 325 6.76 10.17 27.27
CA TRP A 325 5.77 10.48 26.23
C TRP A 325 5.33 9.23 25.46
N VAL A 326 6.27 8.38 25.03
CA VAL A 326 5.97 7.14 24.31
C VAL A 326 5.07 6.23 25.17
N LEU A 327 5.43 6.00 26.44
CA LEU A 327 4.57 5.25 27.38
C LEU A 327 3.20 5.90 27.57
N LYS A 328 3.11 7.25 27.60
CA LYS A 328 1.81 7.93 27.69
C LYS A 328 0.95 7.62 26.45
N VAL A 329 1.51 7.74 25.24
CA VAL A 329 0.76 7.49 23.99
C VAL A 329 0.31 6.04 23.92
N GLN A 330 1.22 5.08 24.12
CA GLN A 330 0.93 3.65 24.01
C GLN A 330 -0.01 3.12 25.11
N LEU A 331 0.13 3.58 26.37
CA LEU A 331 -0.62 3.03 27.50
C LEU A 331 -1.92 3.81 27.82
N THR A 332 -2.00 5.09 27.44
CA THR A 332 -3.14 5.97 27.83
C THR A 332 -3.78 6.73 26.66
N GLY A 333 -3.19 6.66 25.47
CA GLY A 333 -3.75 7.26 24.26
C GLY A 333 -4.95 6.48 23.70
N PRO A 334 -5.59 7.01 22.65
CA PRO A 334 -6.76 6.39 22.01
C PRO A 334 -6.41 5.16 21.15
N GLY A 335 -5.12 4.90 20.92
CA GLY A 335 -4.61 3.87 20.00
C GLY A 335 -3.83 4.45 18.82
N TRP A 336 -3.80 5.78 18.67
CA TRP A 336 -3.08 6.51 17.61
C TRP A 336 -2.35 7.77 18.14
N PRO A 337 -1.24 8.19 17.51
CA PRO A 337 -0.50 7.47 16.47
C PRO A 337 0.07 6.16 17.01
N GLU A 338 0.36 5.25 16.09
CA GLU A 338 1.27 4.16 16.39
C GLU A 338 2.68 4.73 16.52
N VAL A 339 3.30 4.55 17.69
CA VAL A 339 4.64 5.06 17.99
C VAL A 339 5.53 3.89 18.37
N SER A 340 6.58 3.66 17.56
CA SER A 340 7.65 2.71 17.89
C SER A 340 8.62 3.33 18.89
N ILE A 341 9.17 2.53 19.81
CA ILE A 341 10.28 2.95 20.66
C ILE A 341 11.62 2.88 19.90
N ALA A 342 11.69 2.06 18.84
CA ALA A 342 12.88 1.89 18.02
C ALA A 342 13.25 3.16 17.23
N ASP A 343 12.28 3.99 16.84
CA ASP A 343 12.53 5.29 16.19
C ASP A 343 13.36 6.24 17.07
N PHE A 344 13.34 6.05 18.39
CA PHE A 344 14.08 6.84 19.36
C PHE A 344 15.36 6.15 19.87
N TRP A 345 15.62 4.89 19.50
CA TRP A 345 16.76 4.08 19.98
C TRP A 345 18.12 4.80 20.05
N PRO A 346 18.50 5.67 19.08
CA PRO A 346 19.81 6.31 19.06
C PRO A 346 20.09 7.26 20.23
N ILE A 347 19.04 7.79 20.87
CA ILE A 347 19.15 8.65 22.06
C ILE A 347 18.87 7.89 23.37
N LEU A 348 18.37 6.65 23.32
CA LEU A 348 17.97 5.93 24.54
C LEU A 348 19.18 5.29 25.25
N ASP A 349 19.58 5.90 26.37
CA ASP A 349 20.50 5.30 27.33
C ASP A 349 19.88 4.07 28.04
N ASP A 350 20.71 3.25 28.67
CA ASP A 350 20.28 2.02 29.36
C ASP A 350 19.26 2.30 30.47
N ARG A 351 19.33 3.48 31.09
CA ARG A 351 18.39 3.90 32.14
C ARG A 351 17.01 4.21 31.56
N ALA A 352 16.95 4.80 30.37
CA ALA A 352 15.73 5.08 29.61
C ALA A 352 15.13 3.78 29.07
N LYS A 353 15.93 2.89 28.48
CA LYS A 353 15.50 1.55 28.06
C LYS A 353 14.92 0.74 29.22
N ALA A 354 15.62 0.67 30.35
CA ALA A 354 15.13 -0.01 31.54
C ALA A 354 13.89 0.68 32.17
N LYS A 355 13.72 2.00 32.00
CA LYS A 355 12.50 2.71 32.41
C LYS A 355 11.31 2.36 31.51
N TYR A 356 11.53 2.25 30.20
CA TYR A 356 10.52 1.86 29.24
C TYR A 356 10.03 0.43 29.50
N ARG A 357 10.95 -0.53 29.58
CA ARG A 357 10.66 -1.94 29.95
C ARG A 357 9.79 -2.05 31.20
N ARG A 358 10.21 -1.45 32.32
CA ARG A 358 9.43 -1.45 33.57
C ARG A 358 8.06 -0.79 33.44
N GLY A 359 7.91 0.18 32.53
CA GLY A 359 6.63 0.82 32.24
C GLY A 359 5.65 -0.14 31.57
N LEU A 360 6.12 -0.94 30.61
CA LEU A 360 5.32 -1.98 29.94
C LEU A 360 5.02 -3.15 30.89
N GLU A 361 6.03 -3.69 31.59
CA GLU A 361 5.87 -4.78 32.57
C GLU A 361 4.82 -4.40 33.64
N SER A 362 4.95 -3.21 34.24
CA SER A 362 3.99 -2.70 35.23
C SER A 362 2.58 -2.47 34.67
N ALA A 363 2.41 -2.32 33.36
CA ALA A 363 1.11 -2.17 32.72
C ALA A 363 0.45 -3.52 32.39
N LEU A 364 1.23 -4.58 32.16
CA LEU A 364 0.75 -5.96 32.05
C LEU A 364 0.26 -6.50 33.40
N ASP A 365 1.04 -6.25 34.46
CA ASP A 365 0.74 -6.69 35.84
C ASP A 365 -0.52 -6.04 36.43
N ASN A 366 -0.81 -4.79 36.05
CA ASN A 366 -1.91 -4.00 36.61
C ASN A 366 -2.78 -3.37 35.50
N PRO A 367 -3.62 -4.16 34.81
CA PRO A 367 -4.46 -3.68 33.72
C PRO A 367 -5.54 -2.71 34.24
N ALA A 368 -5.39 -1.43 33.94
CA ALA A 368 -6.35 -0.40 34.31
C ALA A 368 -7.58 -0.40 33.38
N GLY A 369 -8.71 -0.90 33.88
CA GLY A 369 -10.02 -0.85 33.20
C GLY A 369 -10.63 -2.23 33.00
N ASP A 370 -11.94 -2.26 32.72
CA ASP A 370 -12.67 -3.51 32.50
C ASP A 370 -12.25 -4.20 31.18
N ARG A 371 -12.46 -5.50 31.14
CA ARG A 371 -11.89 -6.46 30.17
C ARG A 371 -12.11 -6.05 28.70
N HIS A 372 -11.03 -5.90 27.94
CA HIS A 372 -10.94 -6.20 26.50
C HIS A 372 -9.48 -6.51 26.16
N ASP A 373 -9.22 -7.59 25.40
CA ASP A 373 -7.86 -8.07 25.10
C ASP A 373 -6.98 -7.05 24.38
N SER A 374 -7.57 -6.15 23.60
CA SER A 374 -6.88 -5.18 22.73
C SER A 374 -5.80 -4.36 23.45
N ARG A 375 -6.02 -3.96 24.71
CA ARG A 375 -5.00 -3.22 25.48
C ARG A 375 -3.83 -4.08 25.90
N ARG A 376 -4.09 -5.30 26.40
CA ARG A 376 -3.01 -6.25 26.72
C ARG A 376 -2.21 -6.60 25.49
N TRP A 377 -2.89 -6.93 24.39
CA TRP A 377 -2.27 -7.22 23.11
C TRP A 377 -1.33 -6.08 22.64
N SER A 378 -1.77 -4.81 22.73
CA SER A 378 -0.93 -3.66 22.39
C SER A 378 0.31 -3.52 23.28
N ILE A 379 0.17 -3.69 24.61
CA ILE A 379 1.30 -3.62 25.55
C ILE A 379 2.29 -4.76 25.30
N THR A 380 1.80 -5.99 25.12
CA THR A 380 2.60 -7.18 24.80
C THR A 380 3.37 -6.97 23.50
N ARG A 381 2.73 -6.43 22.46
CA ARG A 381 3.35 -6.12 21.17
C ARG A 381 4.53 -5.15 21.32
N HIS A 382 4.37 -4.07 22.09
CA HIS A 382 5.45 -3.13 22.37
C HIS A 382 6.57 -3.72 23.26
N LEU A 383 6.27 -4.73 24.07
CA LEU A 383 7.28 -5.44 24.87
C LEU A 383 8.09 -6.43 24.02
N VAL A 384 7.46 -7.08 23.03
CA VAL A 384 8.15 -7.88 22.01
C VAL A 384 9.00 -7.00 21.11
N GLU A 385 8.45 -5.89 20.59
CA GLU A 385 9.21 -4.87 19.83
C GLU A 385 10.47 -4.38 20.58
N PHE A 386 10.33 -4.14 21.89
CA PHE A 386 11.47 -3.78 22.73
C PHE A 386 12.48 -4.92 22.89
N ALA A 387 12.00 -6.14 23.11
CA ALA A 387 12.84 -7.33 23.23
C ALA A 387 13.65 -7.58 21.96
N ASP A 388 13.02 -7.43 20.79
CA ASP A 388 13.64 -7.52 19.47
C ASP A 388 14.74 -6.47 19.30
N ALA A 389 14.45 -5.20 19.62
CA ALA A 389 15.40 -4.11 19.55
C ALA A 389 16.57 -4.23 20.55
N THR A 390 16.42 -5.01 21.64
CA THR A 390 17.52 -5.36 22.56
C THR A 390 18.20 -6.69 22.27
N GLY A 391 17.64 -7.56 21.42
CA GLY A 391 18.06 -8.95 21.26
C GLY A 391 17.73 -9.85 22.47
N ASP A 392 16.78 -9.45 23.32
CA ASP A 392 16.33 -10.21 24.50
C ASP A 392 15.29 -11.27 24.09
N VAL A 393 15.75 -12.33 23.40
CA VAL A 393 14.87 -13.40 22.89
C VAL A 393 14.08 -14.08 24.01
N ASP A 394 14.69 -14.28 25.18
CA ASP A 394 14.01 -14.88 26.34
C ASP A 394 12.80 -14.02 26.77
N LEU A 395 12.93 -12.69 26.78
CA LEU A 395 11.81 -11.78 27.02
C LEU A 395 10.75 -11.88 25.92
N ALA A 396 11.14 -11.87 24.64
CA ALA A 396 10.19 -11.97 23.53
C ALA A 396 9.35 -13.25 23.62
N VAL A 397 10.00 -14.41 23.75
CA VAL A 397 9.39 -15.74 23.85
C VAL A 397 8.46 -15.82 25.07
N THR A 398 8.94 -15.47 26.26
CA THR A 398 8.13 -15.49 27.49
C THR A 398 6.89 -14.59 27.36
N THR A 399 7.04 -13.42 26.75
CA THR A 399 5.97 -12.43 26.54
C THR A 399 4.90 -12.95 25.56
N LEU A 400 5.33 -13.67 24.52
CA LEU A 400 4.47 -14.28 23.50
C LEU A 400 3.74 -15.53 24.05
N GLU A 401 4.41 -16.36 24.84
CA GLU A 401 3.81 -17.50 25.53
C GLU A 401 2.70 -17.06 26.50
N GLN A 402 2.93 -15.98 27.27
CA GLN A 402 1.94 -15.43 28.21
C GLN A 402 0.63 -14.97 27.56
N ILE A 403 0.65 -14.58 26.28
CA ILE A 403 -0.56 -14.25 25.50
C ILE A 403 -1.04 -15.40 24.60
N GLY A 404 -0.46 -16.59 24.70
CA GLY A 404 -0.80 -17.75 23.88
C GLY A 404 -0.38 -17.64 22.41
N ASN A 405 0.52 -16.71 22.05
CA ASN A 405 1.07 -16.59 20.70
C ASN A 405 2.31 -17.49 20.53
N LEU A 406 2.10 -18.79 20.73
CA LEU A 406 3.15 -19.81 20.68
C LEU A 406 3.82 -19.91 19.29
N LYS A 407 3.10 -19.53 18.22
CA LYS A 407 3.64 -19.46 16.85
C LYS A 407 4.80 -18.48 16.73
N GLU A 408 4.59 -17.22 17.14
CA GLU A 408 5.62 -16.19 17.03
C GLU A 408 6.81 -16.52 17.94
N ALA A 409 6.53 -17.04 19.15
CA ALA A 409 7.56 -17.53 20.07
C ALA A 409 8.43 -18.63 19.44
N PHE A 410 7.82 -19.60 18.76
CA PHE A 410 8.51 -20.64 18.01
C PHE A 410 9.41 -20.05 16.91
N HIS A 411 8.90 -19.14 16.08
CA HIS A 411 9.71 -18.54 15.01
C HIS A 411 10.93 -17.80 15.56
N ARG A 412 10.80 -17.04 16.65
CA ARG A 412 11.94 -16.33 17.26
C ARG A 412 12.99 -17.28 17.82
N LEU A 413 12.60 -18.43 18.37
CA LEU A 413 13.55 -19.47 18.80
C LEU A 413 14.31 -20.08 17.62
N VAL A 414 13.64 -20.31 16.48
CA VAL A 414 14.27 -20.81 15.25
C VAL A 414 15.24 -19.79 14.65
N GLU A 415 14.86 -18.50 14.57
CA GLU A 415 15.69 -17.42 14.04
C GLU A 415 17.06 -17.30 14.75
N VAL A 416 17.10 -17.55 16.06
CA VAL A 416 18.34 -17.56 16.86
C VAL A 416 18.92 -18.97 17.09
N ASN A 417 18.45 -19.96 16.34
CA ASN A 417 18.93 -21.35 16.36
C ASN A 417 18.87 -22.02 17.75
N ARG A 418 17.84 -21.71 18.56
CA ARG A 418 17.53 -22.38 19.84
C ARG A 418 16.55 -23.54 19.60
N ILE A 419 16.97 -24.46 18.74
CA ILE A 419 16.11 -25.53 18.20
C ILE A 419 15.51 -26.42 19.31
N ASP A 420 16.27 -26.76 20.35
CA ASP A 420 15.77 -27.58 21.47
C ASP A 420 14.53 -26.96 22.15
N GLN A 421 14.56 -25.64 22.41
CA GLN A 421 13.42 -24.92 23.00
C GLN A 421 12.25 -24.77 22.01
N ALA A 422 12.56 -24.57 20.73
CA ALA A 422 11.55 -24.55 19.68
C ALA A 422 10.83 -25.91 19.58
N GLN A 423 11.55 -27.02 19.77
CA GLN A 423 10.99 -28.37 19.82
C GLN A 423 10.10 -28.59 21.05
N ASP A 424 10.55 -28.21 22.26
CA ASP A 424 9.74 -28.29 23.48
C ASP A 424 8.40 -27.52 23.32
N LEU A 425 8.47 -26.29 22.81
CA LEU A 425 7.31 -25.43 22.56
C LEU A 425 6.39 -26.01 21.47
N PHE A 426 6.97 -26.63 20.44
CA PHE A 426 6.22 -27.31 19.38
C PHE A 426 5.50 -28.57 19.88
N GLU A 427 6.12 -29.34 20.78
CA GLU A 427 5.47 -30.48 21.43
C GLU A 427 4.33 -30.05 22.35
N GLN A 428 4.47 -28.92 23.04
CA GLN A 428 3.34 -28.30 23.76
C GLN A 428 2.19 -27.93 22.80
N MET A 429 2.49 -27.27 21.68
CA MET A 429 1.49 -26.93 20.66
C MET A 429 0.77 -28.17 20.09
N LEU A 430 1.49 -29.27 19.87
CA LEU A 430 0.90 -30.55 19.45
C LEU A 430 0.06 -31.24 20.54
N GLY A 431 0.41 -31.08 21.81
CA GLY A 431 -0.37 -31.60 22.94
C GLY A 431 -1.72 -30.89 23.08
N ASP A 432 -1.73 -29.56 23.01
CA ASP A 432 -2.93 -28.72 23.15
C ASP A 432 -3.82 -28.72 21.90
N TRP A 433 -3.31 -29.24 20.77
CA TRP A 433 -4.01 -29.33 19.47
C TRP A 433 -5.36 -30.09 19.53
N GLN A 434 -5.58 -30.94 20.55
CA GLN A 434 -6.86 -31.63 20.77
C GLN A 434 -7.96 -30.76 21.46
N GLY A 435 -7.64 -29.54 21.92
CA GLY A 435 -8.46 -28.81 22.90
C GLY A 435 -9.44 -27.76 22.37
N LEU A 436 -8.94 -26.60 21.92
CA LEU A 436 -9.71 -25.34 21.91
C LEU A 436 -9.61 -24.56 20.57
N PRO A 437 -10.59 -23.71 20.22
CA PRO A 437 -10.54 -22.84 19.04
C PRO A 437 -9.97 -21.45 19.37
N GLY A 438 -9.08 -20.93 18.52
CA GLY A 438 -8.58 -19.54 18.59
C GLY A 438 -7.07 -19.39 18.34
N HIS A 439 -6.26 -20.38 18.72
CA HIS A 439 -4.79 -20.30 18.76
C HIS A 439 -4.13 -21.57 18.20
N ARG A 440 -4.47 -21.97 16.97
CA ARG A 440 -3.88 -23.16 16.33
C ARG A 440 -3.00 -22.76 15.16
N LEU A 441 -1.81 -23.37 15.07
CA LEU A 441 -1.09 -23.48 13.81
C LEU A 441 -1.97 -24.15 12.76
N ALA A 442 -1.86 -23.72 11.51
CA ALA A 442 -2.44 -24.42 10.38
C ALA A 442 -1.73 -25.78 10.16
N ALA A 443 -2.42 -26.75 9.55
CA ALA A 443 -1.85 -28.07 9.29
C ALA A 443 -0.59 -28.01 8.40
N GLY A 444 -0.53 -27.04 7.47
CA GLY A 444 0.66 -26.70 6.68
C GLY A 444 1.85 -26.34 7.56
N GLU A 445 1.70 -25.31 8.40
CA GLU A 445 2.75 -24.80 9.29
C GLU A 445 3.33 -25.89 10.21
N ILE A 446 2.49 -26.83 10.68
CA ILE A 446 2.93 -27.97 11.50
C ILE A 446 3.83 -28.92 10.69
N VAL A 447 3.50 -29.19 9.42
CA VAL A 447 4.30 -30.04 8.53
C VAL A 447 5.58 -29.35 8.12
N ASP A 448 5.53 -28.07 7.77
CA ASP A 448 6.71 -27.26 7.44
C ASP A 448 7.73 -27.30 8.59
N ILE A 449 7.28 -27.05 9.82
CA ILE A 449 8.11 -27.12 11.03
C ILE A 449 8.71 -28.52 11.23
N LEU A 450 7.94 -29.58 11.04
CA LEU A 450 8.44 -30.96 11.17
C LEU A 450 9.46 -31.31 10.08
N VAL A 451 9.31 -30.79 8.86
CA VAL A 451 10.26 -30.97 7.77
C VAL A 451 11.56 -30.19 8.05
N ASP A 452 11.46 -28.91 8.41
CA ASP A 452 12.60 -28.03 8.70
C ASP A 452 13.42 -28.51 9.92
N THR A 453 12.76 -29.12 10.91
CA THR A 453 13.41 -29.73 12.08
C THR A 453 13.90 -31.18 11.85
N ASN A 454 13.86 -31.66 10.60
CA ASN A 454 14.29 -33.02 10.19
C ASN A 454 13.51 -34.16 10.89
N ARG A 455 12.25 -33.90 11.28
CA ARG A 455 11.27 -34.85 11.85
C ARG A 455 10.27 -35.32 10.76
N VAL A 456 10.78 -35.60 9.56
CA VAL A 456 9.98 -35.81 8.34
C VAL A 456 8.99 -36.98 8.45
N ASP A 457 9.35 -38.06 9.15
CA ASP A 457 8.43 -39.19 9.40
C ASP A 457 7.19 -38.76 10.20
N GLU A 458 7.35 -37.88 11.19
CA GLU A 458 6.23 -37.35 11.97
C GLU A 458 5.39 -36.38 11.14
N ALA A 459 6.00 -35.65 10.20
CA ALA A 459 5.29 -34.81 9.23
C ALA A 459 4.34 -35.63 8.36
N VAL A 460 4.82 -36.78 7.83
CA VAL A 460 4.02 -37.72 7.05
C VAL A 460 2.89 -38.33 7.90
N GLU A 461 3.16 -38.79 9.13
CA GLU A 461 2.11 -39.33 10.01
C GLU A 461 1.11 -38.27 10.48
N PHE A 462 1.50 -37.00 10.59
CA PHE A 462 0.58 -35.89 10.85
C PHE A 462 -0.31 -35.61 9.64
N ALA A 463 0.27 -35.41 8.46
CA ALA A 463 -0.47 -35.14 7.24
C ALA A 463 -1.45 -36.27 6.88
N ARG A 464 -1.05 -37.54 7.08
CA ARG A 464 -1.91 -38.71 6.92
C ARG A 464 -3.12 -38.68 7.86
N ARG A 465 -2.92 -38.35 9.15
CA ARG A 465 -4.03 -38.20 10.10
C ARG A 465 -4.97 -37.07 9.72
N GLU A 466 -4.45 -35.95 9.23
CA GLU A 466 -5.27 -34.81 8.81
C GLU A 466 -6.05 -35.06 7.53
N LEU A 467 -5.49 -35.79 6.55
CA LEU A 467 -6.22 -36.22 5.37
C LEU A 467 -7.34 -37.22 5.74
N ALA A 468 -7.07 -38.16 6.64
CA ALA A 468 -8.06 -39.11 7.12
C ALA A 468 -9.22 -38.43 7.90
N ARG A 469 -8.90 -37.38 8.66
CA ARG A 469 -9.88 -36.59 9.44
C ARG A 469 -10.68 -35.62 8.58
N HIS A 470 -10.01 -34.93 7.65
CA HIS A 470 -10.55 -33.84 6.84
C HIS A 470 -10.11 -33.98 5.37
N GLN A 471 -10.79 -34.88 4.65
CA GLN A 471 -10.55 -35.13 3.22
C GLN A 471 -10.81 -33.86 2.39
N SER A 472 -9.74 -33.30 1.81
CA SER A 472 -9.73 -32.07 1.03
C SER A 472 -8.49 -32.03 0.13
N LEU A 473 -8.51 -31.22 -0.93
CA LEU A 473 -7.32 -30.98 -1.77
C LEU A 473 -6.12 -30.46 -0.95
N ALA A 474 -6.36 -29.56 0.02
CA ALA A 474 -5.30 -29.00 0.86
C ALA A 474 -4.57 -30.08 1.69
N ASN A 475 -5.30 -30.94 2.39
CA ASN A 475 -4.69 -32.01 3.19
C ASN A 475 -4.11 -33.15 2.33
N TYR A 476 -4.57 -33.29 1.08
CA TYR A 476 -3.96 -34.18 0.10
C TYR A 476 -2.57 -33.67 -0.32
N LEU A 477 -2.47 -32.40 -0.71
CA LEU A 477 -1.20 -31.76 -1.08
C LEU A 477 -0.21 -31.81 0.07
N LEU A 478 -0.67 -31.55 1.29
CA LEU A 478 0.12 -31.64 2.52
C LEU A 478 0.81 -33.00 2.70
N LEU A 479 0.10 -34.11 2.42
CA LEU A 479 0.68 -35.45 2.50
C LEU A 479 1.65 -35.76 1.35
N VAL A 480 1.35 -35.26 0.14
CA VAL A 480 2.25 -35.39 -1.02
C VAL A 480 3.55 -34.61 -0.81
N GLU A 481 3.48 -33.42 -0.22
CA GLU A 481 4.63 -32.56 0.09
C GLU A 481 5.48 -33.14 1.24
N ALA A 482 4.86 -33.62 2.31
CA ALA A 482 5.55 -34.35 3.38
C ALA A 482 6.22 -35.64 2.85
N GLY A 483 5.55 -36.38 1.97
CA GLY A 483 6.12 -37.54 1.27
C GLY A 483 7.34 -37.18 0.43
N ARG A 484 7.23 -36.11 -0.38
CA ARG A 484 8.35 -35.60 -1.19
C ARG A 484 9.54 -35.20 -0.33
N ALA A 485 9.32 -34.56 0.84
CA ALA A 485 10.38 -34.26 1.80
C ALA A 485 11.05 -35.52 2.34
N ARG A 486 10.32 -36.64 2.48
CA ARG A 486 10.88 -37.96 2.83
C ARG A 486 11.62 -38.65 1.67
N GLY A 487 11.47 -38.14 0.44
CA GLY A 487 11.97 -38.79 -0.77
C GLY A 487 11.06 -39.89 -1.32
N GLU A 488 9.78 -39.90 -0.92
CA GLU A 488 8.77 -40.86 -1.37
C GLU A 488 7.65 -40.17 -2.18
N ASP A 489 7.09 -40.88 -3.15
CA ASP A 489 5.88 -40.45 -3.84
C ASP A 489 4.65 -41.06 -3.15
N LEU A 490 3.95 -40.23 -2.38
CA LEU A 490 2.74 -40.62 -1.65
C LEU A 490 1.44 -40.23 -2.40
N GLN A 491 1.52 -39.77 -3.65
CA GLN A 491 0.35 -39.34 -4.44
C GLN A 491 -0.75 -40.40 -4.51
N SER A 492 -0.40 -41.63 -4.94
CA SER A 492 -1.36 -42.74 -5.02
C SER A 492 -1.92 -43.17 -3.65
N GLU A 493 -1.15 -43.03 -2.56
CA GLU A 493 -1.62 -43.32 -1.20
C GLU A 493 -2.65 -42.26 -0.77
N ALA A 494 -2.28 -40.98 -0.89
CA ALA A 494 -3.12 -39.85 -0.52
C ALA A 494 -4.45 -39.84 -1.30
N GLN A 495 -4.40 -40.10 -2.61
CA GLN A 495 -5.59 -40.22 -3.45
C GLN A 495 -6.49 -41.39 -3.00
N ALA A 496 -5.92 -42.56 -2.71
CA ALA A 496 -6.66 -43.75 -2.26
C ALA A 496 -7.32 -43.59 -0.87
N MET A 497 -6.83 -42.65 -0.04
CA MET A 497 -7.47 -42.31 1.24
C MET A 497 -8.76 -41.50 1.08
N ILE A 498 -8.98 -40.86 -0.08
CA ILE A 498 -10.12 -39.96 -0.30
C ILE A 498 -11.32 -40.74 -0.81
N THR A 499 -12.37 -40.77 0.01
CA THR A 499 -13.66 -41.40 -0.29
C THR A 499 -14.78 -40.37 -0.49
N ASN A 500 -14.55 -39.11 -0.11
CA ASN A 500 -15.43 -37.99 -0.37
C ASN A 500 -15.37 -37.59 -1.86
N VAL A 501 -16.50 -37.75 -2.55
CA VAL A 501 -16.65 -37.51 -4.00
C VAL A 501 -16.33 -36.06 -4.41
N PHE A 502 -16.52 -35.06 -3.54
CA PHE A 502 -16.15 -33.67 -3.87
C PHE A 502 -14.65 -33.45 -3.76
N ALA A 503 -14.03 -33.89 -2.66
CA ALA A 503 -12.57 -33.78 -2.47
C ALA A 503 -11.81 -34.58 -3.54
N LEU A 504 -12.30 -35.76 -3.92
CA LEU A 504 -11.68 -36.57 -4.99
C LEU A 504 -11.79 -35.90 -6.36
N GLN A 505 -12.90 -35.20 -6.66
CA GLN A 505 -13.01 -34.40 -7.88
C GLN A 505 -12.02 -33.23 -7.90
N GLU A 506 -11.80 -32.55 -6.77
CA GLU A 506 -10.79 -31.47 -6.66
C GLU A 506 -9.36 -32.00 -6.84
N VAL A 507 -9.04 -33.16 -6.27
CA VAL A 507 -7.74 -33.82 -6.44
C VAL A 507 -7.53 -34.26 -7.89
N LEU A 508 -8.47 -34.96 -8.50
CA LEU A 508 -8.36 -35.40 -9.90
C LEU A 508 -8.28 -34.21 -10.88
N LEU A 509 -8.96 -33.10 -10.60
CA LEU A 509 -8.82 -31.84 -11.34
C LEU A 509 -7.41 -31.23 -11.20
N HIS A 510 -6.82 -31.28 -10.01
CA HIS A 510 -5.47 -30.80 -9.75
C HIS A 510 -4.40 -31.67 -10.43
N GLU A 511 -4.56 -33.00 -10.37
CA GLU A 511 -3.71 -33.98 -11.04
C GLU A 511 -3.85 -33.93 -12.57
N GLY A 512 -4.98 -33.43 -13.08
CA GLY A 512 -5.32 -33.41 -14.50
C GLY A 512 -5.75 -34.76 -15.08
N ASP A 513 -6.03 -35.77 -14.23
CA ASP A 513 -6.47 -37.10 -14.67
C ASP A 513 -7.92 -37.05 -15.17
N THR A 514 -8.03 -36.79 -16.47
CA THR A 514 -9.29 -36.62 -17.19
C THR A 514 -10.06 -37.94 -17.35
N GLU A 515 -9.37 -39.09 -17.33
CA GLU A 515 -10.02 -40.40 -17.45
C GLU A 515 -10.61 -40.82 -16.10
N ALA A 516 -9.83 -40.79 -15.02
CA ALA A 516 -10.33 -41.13 -13.68
C ALA A 516 -11.41 -40.13 -13.22
N LEU A 517 -11.28 -38.84 -13.55
CA LEU A 517 -12.34 -37.86 -13.29
C LEU A 517 -13.61 -38.19 -14.09
N TRP A 518 -13.49 -38.62 -15.35
CA TRP A 518 -14.65 -39.05 -16.15
C TRP A 518 -15.32 -40.28 -15.55
N GLU A 519 -14.56 -41.34 -15.22
CA GLU A 519 -15.09 -42.55 -14.58
C GLU A 519 -15.81 -42.23 -13.26
N LEU A 520 -15.27 -41.29 -12.46
CA LEU A 520 -15.87 -40.86 -11.20
C LEU A 520 -17.23 -40.17 -11.37
N ILE A 521 -17.39 -39.32 -12.40
CA ILE A 521 -18.57 -38.44 -12.58
C ILE A 521 -19.59 -38.93 -13.61
N ALA A 522 -19.21 -39.79 -14.55
CA ALA A 522 -20.04 -40.15 -15.72
C ALA A 522 -21.43 -40.70 -15.33
N THR A 523 -21.52 -41.38 -14.17
CA THR A 523 -22.76 -41.96 -13.64
C THR A 523 -23.38 -41.17 -12.47
N ARG A 524 -22.80 -40.04 -12.06
CA ARG A 524 -23.21 -39.28 -10.86
C ARG A 524 -24.36 -38.31 -11.15
N GLU A 525 -25.21 -38.09 -10.14
CA GLU A 525 -26.27 -37.09 -10.19
C GLU A 525 -25.71 -35.66 -10.26
N ALA A 526 -26.45 -34.74 -10.88
CA ALA A 526 -26.01 -33.36 -11.11
C ALA A 526 -25.63 -32.56 -9.85
N MET A 527 -26.17 -32.92 -8.67
CA MET A 527 -25.80 -32.29 -7.40
C MET A 527 -24.40 -32.68 -6.89
N LEU A 528 -23.81 -33.74 -7.45
CA LEU A 528 -22.47 -34.24 -7.11
C LEU A 528 -21.41 -33.79 -8.12
N VAL A 529 -21.76 -33.05 -9.18
CA VAL A 529 -20.83 -32.59 -10.23
C VAL A 529 -20.74 -31.05 -10.18
N PRO A 530 -19.67 -30.48 -9.60
CA PRO A 530 -19.46 -29.04 -9.52
C PRO A 530 -19.31 -28.37 -10.89
N ASP A 531 -19.60 -27.07 -10.95
CA ASP A 531 -19.51 -26.30 -12.18
C ASP A 531 -18.06 -26.15 -12.71
N SER A 532 -17.07 -26.20 -11.80
CA SER A 532 -15.64 -26.26 -12.12
C SER A 532 -15.29 -27.50 -12.94
N VAL A 533 -15.83 -28.67 -12.59
CA VAL A 533 -15.63 -29.93 -13.33
C VAL A 533 -16.24 -29.83 -14.74
N ILE A 534 -17.47 -29.32 -14.85
CA ILE A 534 -18.13 -29.13 -16.15
C ILE A 534 -17.30 -28.19 -17.05
N THR A 535 -16.83 -27.07 -16.48
CA THR A 535 -16.01 -26.07 -17.19
C THR A 535 -14.63 -26.61 -17.56
N TYR A 536 -14.07 -27.52 -16.78
CA TYR A 536 -12.85 -28.25 -17.15
C TYR A 536 -13.08 -29.10 -18.40
N PHE A 537 -14.10 -29.97 -18.40
CA PHE A 537 -14.42 -30.81 -19.56
C PHE A 537 -14.75 -30.00 -20.82
N GLU A 538 -15.48 -28.89 -20.70
CA GLU A 538 -15.77 -27.99 -21.84
C GLU A 538 -14.50 -27.46 -22.52
N ARG A 539 -13.40 -27.32 -21.76
CA ARG A 539 -12.10 -26.83 -22.25
C ARG A 539 -11.18 -27.97 -22.74
N THR A 540 -11.23 -29.14 -22.11
CA THR A 540 -10.28 -30.23 -22.37
C THR A 540 -10.82 -31.32 -23.29
N VAL A 541 -12.08 -31.73 -23.12
CA VAL A 541 -12.72 -32.80 -23.92
C VAL A 541 -14.18 -32.43 -24.26
N PRO A 542 -14.40 -31.54 -25.25
CA PRO A 542 -15.72 -30.99 -25.58
C PRO A 542 -16.81 -32.04 -25.87
N ASP A 543 -16.48 -33.16 -26.49
CA ASP A 543 -17.46 -34.21 -26.81
C ASP A 543 -18.02 -34.87 -25.53
N ARG A 544 -17.15 -35.18 -24.55
CA ARG A 544 -17.56 -35.67 -23.21
C ARG A 544 -18.31 -34.60 -22.42
N ALA A 545 -17.91 -33.33 -22.55
CA ALA A 545 -18.62 -32.23 -21.91
C ALA A 545 -20.04 -32.09 -22.45
N LEU A 546 -20.25 -32.26 -23.76
CA LEU A 546 -21.56 -32.24 -24.39
C LEU A 546 -22.45 -33.37 -23.86
N GLU A 547 -21.94 -34.61 -23.82
CA GLU A 547 -22.63 -35.77 -23.25
C GLU A 547 -23.04 -35.51 -21.78
N LEU A 548 -22.10 -35.01 -20.97
CA LEU A 548 -22.33 -34.69 -19.56
C LEU A 548 -23.40 -33.60 -19.40
N LEU A 549 -23.31 -32.49 -20.14
CA LEU A 549 -24.28 -31.39 -20.08
C LEU A 549 -25.70 -31.84 -20.48
N ILE A 550 -25.82 -32.68 -21.53
CA ILE A 550 -27.11 -33.24 -21.96
C ILE A 550 -27.68 -34.16 -20.87
N ARG A 551 -26.87 -35.06 -20.32
CA ARG A 551 -27.27 -35.99 -19.25
C ARG A 551 -27.71 -35.24 -18.00
N LEU A 552 -26.86 -34.37 -17.45
CA LEU A 552 -27.16 -33.60 -16.24
C LEU A 552 -28.37 -32.68 -16.43
N GLY A 553 -28.52 -32.07 -17.61
CA GLY A 553 -29.70 -31.27 -17.95
C GLY A 553 -30.98 -32.10 -17.95
N ARG A 554 -30.94 -33.32 -18.50
CA ARG A 554 -32.07 -34.27 -18.53
C ARG A 554 -32.46 -34.72 -17.11
N ASP A 555 -31.48 -35.11 -16.29
CA ASP A 555 -31.68 -35.56 -14.92
C ASP A 555 -32.34 -34.45 -14.07
N VAL A 556 -31.83 -33.22 -14.15
CA VAL A 556 -32.37 -32.07 -13.42
C VAL A 556 -33.76 -31.66 -13.92
N ALA A 557 -34.02 -31.74 -15.24
CA ALA A 557 -35.33 -31.43 -15.81
C ALA A 557 -36.41 -32.47 -15.43
N GLY A 558 -36.04 -33.76 -15.39
CA GLY A 558 -36.93 -34.87 -15.03
C GLY A 558 -37.30 -34.91 -13.55
N GLY A 559 -36.42 -34.40 -12.68
CA GLY A 559 -36.57 -34.37 -11.23
C GLY A 559 -37.74 -33.54 -10.67
N PRO A 560 -37.70 -33.16 -9.38
CA PRO A 560 -38.76 -32.42 -8.71
C PRO A 560 -39.15 -31.13 -9.43
N ALA A 561 -40.46 -30.85 -9.46
CA ALA A 561 -41.10 -29.79 -10.24
C ALA A 561 -40.87 -28.37 -9.67
N VAL A 562 -39.61 -28.00 -9.44
CA VAL A 562 -39.17 -26.76 -8.77
C VAL A 562 -38.51 -25.82 -9.79
N GLU A 563 -38.82 -24.53 -9.72
CA GLU A 563 -38.29 -23.53 -10.67
C GLU A 563 -36.75 -23.47 -10.70
N LYS A 564 -36.08 -23.68 -9.56
CA LYS A 564 -34.61 -23.75 -9.47
C LYS A 564 -34.04 -24.84 -10.39
N ASN A 565 -34.67 -26.00 -10.43
CA ASN A 565 -34.25 -27.12 -11.28
C ASN A 565 -34.44 -26.78 -12.75
N TYR A 566 -35.59 -26.21 -13.14
CA TYR A 566 -35.83 -25.79 -14.52
C TYR A 566 -34.81 -24.76 -15.01
N LYS A 567 -34.41 -23.80 -14.15
CA LYS A 567 -33.35 -22.83 -14.47
C LYS A 567 -31.99 -23.50 -14.66
N ARG A 568 -31.58 -24.40 -13.76
CA ARG A 568 -30.30 -25.13 -13.88
C ARG A 568 -30.28 -26.08 -15.09
N ALA A 569 -31.39 -26.74 -15.41
CA ALA A 569 -31.49 -27.55 -16.62
C ALA A 569 -31.36 -26.69 -17.90
N ALA A 570 -32.04 -25.54 -17.95
CA ALA A 570 -31.92 -24.61 -19.07
C ALA A 570 -30.51 -24.03 -19.21
N GLU A 571 -29.82 -23.76 -18.10
CA GLU A 571 -28.42 -23.35 -18.10
C GLU A 571 -27.50 -24.43 -18.72
N LEU A 572 -27.60 -25.68 -18.27
CA LEU A 572 -26.82 -26.82 -18.77
C LEU A 572 -27.08 -27.06 -20.27
N PHE A 573 -28.35 -27.04 -20.71
CA PHE A 573 -28.68 -27.16 -22.13
C PHE A 573 -28.24 -25.94 -22.96
N SER A 574 -28.22 -24.74 -22.38
CA SER A 574 -27.68 -23.54 -23.05
C SER A 574 -26.17 -23.67 -23.27
N ARG A 575 -25.44 -24.23 -22.31
CA ARG A 575 -24.01 -24.56 -22.44
C ARG A 575 -23.79 -25.62 -23.51
N ALA A 576 -24.55 -26.71 -23.50
CA ALA A 576 -24.50 -27.74 -24.54
C ALA A 576 -24.74 -27.15 -25.96
N ARG A 577 -25.73 -26.26 -26.10
CA ARG A 577 -26.03 -25.57 -27.38
C ARG A 577 -24.91 -24.64 -27.82
N LYS A 578 -24.25 -23.94 -26.89
CA LYS A 578 -23.07 -23.10 -27.20
C LYS A 578 -21.87 -23.93 -27.62
N LEU A 579 -21.63 -25.06 -26.95
CA LEU A 579 -20.51 -25.96 -27.22
C LEU A 579 -20.67 -26.66 -28.58
N GLN A 580 -21.88 -27.12 -28.91
CA GLN A 580 -22.17 -27.69 -30.22
C GLN A 580 -23.58 -27.27 -30.73
N PRO A 581 -23.70 -26.15 -31.48
CA PRO A 581 -24.99 -25.64 -31.94
C PRO A 581 -25.83 -26.63 -32.74
N ALA A 582 -25.17 -27.46 -33.56
CA ALA A 582 -25.79 -28.45 -34.43
C ALA A 582 -26.00 -29.84 -33.78
N SER A 583 -25.88 -29.96 -32.45
CA SER A 583 -26.06 -31.25 -31.77
C SER A 583 -27.48 -31.83 -31.99
N LEU A 584 -27.51 -32.97 -32.70
CA LEU A 584 -28.74 -33.74 -32.92
C LEU A 584 -29.24 -34.37 -31.62
N GLU A 585 -28.33 -34.81 -30.75
CA GLU A 585 -28.68 -35.44 -29.47
C GLU A 585 -29.33 -34.45 -28.49
N LEU A 586 -28.77 -33.24 -28.39
CA LEU A 586 -29.38 -32.16 -27.60
C LEU A 586 -30.78 -31.84 -28.12
N SER A 587 -30.92 -31.69 -29.44
CA SER A 587 -32.18 -31.34 -30.08
C SER A 587 -33.24 -32.43 -29.91
N ARG A 588 -32.83 -33.71 -29.96
CA ARG A 588 -33.67 -34.87 -29.64
C ARG A 588 -34.08 -34.89 -28.16
N THR A 589 -33.14 -34.68 -27.24
CA THR A 589 -33.39 -34.67 -25.80
C THR A 589 -34.38 -33.57 -25.39
N LEU A 590 -34.24 -32.37 -25.98
CA LEU A 590 -35.17 -31.26 -25.75
C LEU A 590 -36.57 -31.57 -26.28
N ALA A 591 -36.69 -32.23 -27.45
CA ALA A 591 -37.98 -32.68 -27.97
C ALA A 591 -38.63 -33.75 -27.09
N GLU A 592 -37.88 -34.77 -26.65
CA GLU A 592 -38.35 -35.82 -25.73
C GLU A 592 -38.81 -35.25 -24.37
N LEU A 593 -38.10 -34.25 -23.83
CA LEU A 593 -38.50 -33.55 -22.60
C LEU A 593 -39.74 -32.67 -22.80
N ARG A 594 -39.85 -31.97 -23.93
CA ARG A 594 -41.04 -31.15 -24.28
C ARG A 594 -42.30 -32.02 -24.37
N ASP A 595 -42.20 -33.20 -24.98
CA ASP A 595 -43.31 -34.16 -25.07
C ASP A 595 -43.64 -34.79 -23.70
N THR A 596 -42.65 -35.40 -23.04
CA THR A 596 -42.82 -36.09 -21.74
C THR A 596 -43.35 -35.15 -20.64
N HIS A 597 -43.02 -33.87 -20.70
CA HIS A 597 -43.37 -32.88 -19.69
C HIS A 597 -44.26 -31.74 -20.22
N TYR A 598 -45.10 -31.99 -21.23
CA TYR A 598 -46.00 -30.97 -21.80
C TYR A 598 -46.87 -30.21 -20.77
N ARG A 599 -47.19 -30.83 -19.62
CA ARG A 599 -47.94 -30.20 -18.52
C ARG A 599 -47.10 -29.27 -17.62
N ARG A 600 -45.76 -29.33 -17.67
CA ARG A 600 -44.84 -28.46 -16.90
C ARG A 600 -44.67 -27.12 -17.63
N THR A 601 -45.76 -26.37 -17.85
CA THR A 601 -45.77 -25.11 -18.63
C THR A 601 -44.69 -24.10 -18.21
N LYS A 602 -44.40 -24.00 -16.91
CA LYS A 602 -43.34 -23.13 -16.37
C LYS A 602 -41.92 -23.56 -16.76
N MET A 603 -41.68 -24.86 -16.98
CA MET A 603 -40.41 -25.39 -17.50
C MET A 603 -40.25 -25.04 -18.98
N LEU A 604 -41.31 -25.26 -19.78
CA LEU A 604 -41.33 -24.92 -21.20
C LEU A 604 -41.08 -23.42 -21.42
N ALA A 605 -41.78 -22.55 -20.67
CA ALA A 605 -41.58 -21.10 -20.71
C ALA A 605 -40.22 -20.62 -20.15
N ILE A 606 -39.42 -21.49 -19.51
CA ILE A 606 -38.01 -21.21 -19.23
C ILE A 606 -37.16 -21.63 -20.43
N PHE A 607 -37.38 -22.81 -21.00
CA PHE A 607 -36.63 -23.31 -22.16
C PHE A 607 -36.81 -22.40 -23.39
N ASP A 608 -38.05 -21.98 -23.70
CA ASP A 608 -38.34 -21.04 -24.80
C ASP A 608 -37.58 -19.71 -24.63
N ARG A 609 -37.47 -19.17 -23.40
CA ARG A 609 -36.70 -17.94 -23.12
C ARG A 609 -35.19 -18.09 -23.27
N HIS A 610 -34.69 -19.32 -23.19
CA HIS A 610 -33.28 -19.65 -23.41
C HIS A 610 -32.99 -20.10 -24.85
N GLY A 611 -34.01 -20.17 -25.73
CA GLY A 611 -33.86 -20.63 -27.12
C GLY A 611 -33.62 -22.14 -27.26
N LEU A 612 -34.20 -22.95 -26.37
CA LEU A 612 -33.97 -24.40 -26.25
C LEU A 612 -35.16 -25.26 -26.70
#